data_AF-G7MK13-F1
#
_entry.id   AF-G7MK13-F1
#
_cell.length_a   1.000
_cell.length_b   1.000
_cell.length_c   1.000
_cell.angle_alpha   90.00
_cell.angle_beta   90.00
_cell.angle_gamma   90.00
#
_symmetry.space_group_name_H-M   'P 1'
#
loop_
_entity.id
_entity.type
_entity.pdbx_description
1 polymer ?
#
loop_
_entity_poly.entity_id
_entity_poly.type
_entity_poly.pdbx_seq_one_letter_code
_entity_poly.pdbx_strand_id
1 'polypeptide(L)'
;MEETPQHCLSRLPDNSALKQQELPAHRLYFTARRVLFVFFTTGIFCLCMGIILILSARSTQEIEINYTRICANCAKLRENASNFDKECTCSIPFYLSGKMMVGEIQET
;
A
#
# COMPACT_ATOMS: atom_id res chain seq x y z
N MET A 1 -27.89 -59.35 -6.54
CA MET A 1 -28.33 -58.68 -7.78
C MET A 1 -28.73 -57.30 -7.35
N GLU A 2 -27.91 -56.31 -7.68
CA GLU A 2 -28.10 -54.92 -7.26
C GLU A 2 -29.17 -54.32 -8.17
N GLU A 3 -30.40 -54.24 -7.65
CA GLU A 3 -31.53 -53.65 -8.36
C GLU A 3 -31.35 -52.14 -8.38
N THR A 4 -30.74 -51.62 -9.45
CA THR A 4 -30.77 -50.18 -9.75
C THR A 4 -32.23 -49.77 -9.91
N PRO A 5 -32.76 -48.83 -9.11
CA PRO A 5 -34.14 -48.41 -9.26
C PRO A 5 -34.29 -47.80 -10.65
N GLN A 6 -35.18 -48.39 -11.46
CA GLN A 6 -35.63 -47.80 -12.71
C GLN A 6 -36.15 -46.39 -12.40
N HIS A 7 -35.30 -45.39 -12.66
CA HIS A 7 -35.70 -44.00 -12.62
C HIS A 7 -36.66 -43.80 -13.79
N CYS A 8 -37.96 -43.98 -13.54
CA CYS A 8 -39.02 -43.53 -14.42
C CYS A 8 -38.64 -42.11 -14.88
N LEU A 9 -38.37 -41.94 -16.18
CA LEU A 9 -38.04 -40.63 -16.76
C LEU A 9 -39.31 -39.77 -16.72
N SER A 10 -39.58 -39.26 -15.53
CA SER A 10 -40.59 -38.26 -15.26
C SER A 10 -40.21 -37.02 -16.06
N ARG A 11 -41.14 -36.51 -16.86
CA ARG A 11 -41.00 -35.21 -17.53
C ARG A 11 -41.23 -34.05 -16.56
N LEU A 12 -41.40 -34.34 -15.27
CA LEU A 12 -41.58 -33.33 -14.24
C LEU A 12 -40.24 -32.62 -14.01
N PRO A 13 -40.24 -31.28 -13.98
CA PRO A 13 -39.03 -30.54 -13.68
C PRO A 13 -38.54 -30.82 -12.25
N ASP A 14 -37.23 -30.85 -12.10
CA ASP A 14 -36.52 -31.00 -10.83
C ASP A 14 -36.85 -29.83 -9.89
N ASN A 15 -37.25 -30.15 -8.65
CA ASN A 15 -37.71 -29.20 -7.62
C ASN A 15 -36.60 -28.75 -6.67
N SER A 16 -35.34 -28.84 -7.09
CA SER A 16 -34.23 -28.26 -6.35
C SER A 16 -34.25 -26.72 -6.42
N ALA A 17 -33.99 -26.08 -5.28
CA ALA A 17 -33.98 -24.60 -5.14
C ALA A 17 -33.02 -23.89 -6.12
N LEU A 18 -31.95 -24.57 -6.55
CA LEU A 18 -31.04 -24.06 -7.58
C LEU A 18 -31.69 -24.02 -8.96
N LYS A 19 -32.41 -25.09 -9.35
CA LYS A 19 -33.08 -25.17 -10.65
C LYS A 19 -34.33 -24.29 -10.70
N GLN A 20 -34.99 -24.12 -9.56
CA GLN A 20 -36.13 -23.22 -9.39
C GLN A 20 -35.72 -21.76 -9.16
N GLN A 21 -34.42 -21.47 -9.03
CA GLN A 21 -33.88 -20.13 -8.75
C GLN A 21 -34.42 -19.50 -7.46
N GLU A 22 -34.81 -20.32 -6.48
CA GLU A 22 -35.28 -19.92 -5.15
C GLU A 22 -34.16 -19.87 -4.10
N LEU A 23 -32.90 -19.82 -4.57
CA LEU A 23 -31.78 -19.62 -3.67
C LEU A 23 -31.94 -18.28 -2.91
N PRO A 24 -31.70 -18.26 -1.59
CA PRO A 24 -31.82 -17.05 -0.81
C PRO A 24 -30.80 -16.02 -1.31
N ALA A 25 -31.30 -14.90 -1.84
CA ALA A 25 -30.48 -13.81 -2.34
C ALA A 25 -30.69 -12.57 -1.47
N HIS A 26 -29.59 -11.96 -1.02
CA HIS A 26 -29.65 -10.65 -0.40
C HIS A 26 -29.79 -9.59 -1.50
N ARG A 27 -30.96 -8.93 -1.59
CA ARG A 27 -31.21 -7.85 -2.55
C ARG A 27 -30.69 -6.54 -1.96
N LEU A 28 -29.59 -6.02 -2.50
CA LEU A 28 -29.13 -4.67 -2.17
C LEU A 28 -29.96 -3.63 -2.92
N TYR A 29 -30.49 -2.66 -2.19
CA TYR A 29 -31.20 -1.52 -2.76
C TYR A 29 -30.35 -0.26 -2.60
N PHE A 30 -29.90 0.27 -3.74
CA PHE A 30 -29.13 1.51 -3.81
C PHE A 30 -30.04 2.72 -3.94
N THR A 31 -30.73 3.06 -2.85
CA THR A 31 -31.49 4.32 -2.76
C THR A 31 -30.53 5.49 -2.54
N ALA A 32 -30.85 6.66 -3.09
CA ALA A 32 -30.07 7.90 -2.92
C ALA A 32 -29.69 8.17 -1.45
N ARG A 33 -30.60 7.93 -0.49
CA ARG A 33 -30.32 8.05 0.95
C ARG A 33 -29.19 7.13 1.42
N ARG A 34 -29.21 5.85 1.02
CA ARG A 34 -28.17 4.89 1.41
C ARG A 34 -26.83 5.27 0.78
N VAL A 35 -26.85 5.66 -0.49
CA VAL A 35 -25.64 6.06 -1.23
C VAL A 35 -25.02 7.31 -0.60
N LEU A 36 -25.82 8.33 -0.28
CA LEU A 36 -25.35 9.54 0.41
C LEU A 36 -24.75 9.21 1.78
N PHE A 37 -25.41 8.37 2.57
CA PHE A 37 -24.87 7.95 3.87
C PHE A 37 -23.50 7.30 3.74
N VAL A 38 -23.35 6.35 2.81
CA VAL A 38 -22.06 5.67 2.54
C VAL A 38 -20.98 6.68 2.12
N PHE A 39 -21.30 7.63 1.23
CA PHE A 39 -20.33 8.64 0.83
C PHE A 39 -19.87 9.52 1.99
N PHE A 40 -20.80 9.98 2.84
CA PHE A 40 -20.43 10.79 4.00
C PHE A 40 -19.59 10.01 5.01
N THR A 41 -19.95 8.75 5.31
CA THR A 41 -19.17 7.93 6.25
C THR A 41 -17.77 7.65 5.72
N THR A 42 -17.64 7.30 4.44
CA THR A 42 -16.34 7.04 3.82
C THR A 42 -15.52 8.33 3.72
N GLY A 43 -16.14 9.47 3.40
CA GLY A 43 -15.47 10.76 3.35
C GLY A 43 -14.88 11.15 4.71
N ILE A 44 -15.66 11.03 5.78
CA ILE A 44 -15.17 11.31 7.15
C ILE A 44 -14.02 10.37 7.50
N PHE A 45 -14.14 9.07 7.21
CA PHE A 45 -13.07 8.10 7.45
C PHE A 45 -11.77 8.48 6.71
N CYS A 46 -11.87 8.79 5.41
CA CYS A 46 -10.71 9.19 4.62
C CYS A 46 -10.07 10.49 5.12
N LEU A 47 -10.87 11.46 5.58
CA LEU A 47 -10.35 12.70 6.17
C LEU A 47 -9.59 12.43 7.47
N CYS A 48 -10.15 11.63 8.37
CA CYS A 48 -9.48 11.25 9.61
C CYS A 48 -8.16 10.52 9.34
N MET A 49 -8.18 9.49 8.47
CA MET A 49 -6.99 8.75 8.11
C MET A 49 -5.94 9.63 7.41
N GLY A 50 -6.38 10.53 6.53
CA GLY A 50 -5.49 11.48 5.85
C GLY A 50 -4.77 12.40 6.83
N ILE A 51 -5.46 12.94 7.83
CA ILE A 51 -4.85 13.79 8.87
C ILE A 51 -3.82 12.99 9.68
N ILE A 52 -4.18 11.78 10.10
CA ILE A 52 -3.26 10.89 10.86
C ILE A 52 -1.99 10.65 10.04
N LEU A 53 -2.12 10.28 8.77
CA LEU A 53 -0.98 10.01 7.89
C LEU A 53 -0.10 11.26 7.70
N ILE A 54 -0.69 12.44 7.53
CA ILE A 54 0.06 13.69 7.38
C ILE A 54 0.84 14.02 8.66
N LEU A 55 0.24 13.83 9.83
CA LEU A 55 0.91 14.05 11.11
C LEU A 55 2.06 13.05 11.31
N SER A 56 1.85 11.78 10.99
CA SER A 56 2.90 10.75 11.05
C SER A 56 4.06 11.06 10.09
N ALA A 57 3.76 11.44 8.85
CA ALA A 57 4.78 11.80 7.87
C ALA A 57 5.61 13.00 8.34
N ARG A 58 4.97 14.04 8.89
CA ARG A 58 5.65 15.23 9.42
C ARG A 58 6.45 15.00 10.70
N SER A 59 6.10 13.97 11.48
CA SER A 59 6.83 13.61 12.69
C SER A 59 8.18 12.94 12.38
N THR A 60 8.35 12.43 11.16
CA THR A 60 9.61 11.80 10.73
C THR A 60 10.64 12.89 10.44
N GLN A 61 11.80 12.80 11.08
CA GLN A 61 12.91 13.71 10.87
C GLN A 61 13.80 13.17 9.74
N GLU A 62 13.95 13.94 8.68
CA GLU A 62 14.81 13.62 7.54
C GLU A 62 15.89 14.69 7.40
N ILE A 63 17.12 14.26 7.07
CA ILE A 63 18.25 15.16 6.80
C ILE A 63 18.85 14.73 5.47
N GLU A 64 18.73 15.60 4.46
CA GLU A 64 19.34 15.39 3.15
C GLU A 64 20.70 16.08 3.10
N ILE A 65 21.76 15.33 2.78
CA ILE A 65 23.14 15.84 2.70
C ILE A 65 23.64 15.76 1.25
N ASN A 66 23.70 16.90 0.56
CA ASN A 66 24.28 16.97 -0.78
C ASN A 66 25.81 17.11 -0.72
N TYR A 67 26.52 16.02 -0.99
CA TYR A 67 27.99 15.96 -0.95
C TYR A 67 28.68 16.24 -2.30
N THR A 68 27.91 16.42 -3.37
CA THR A 68 28.43 16.50 -4.74
C THR A 68 29.43 17.63 -4.93
N ARG A 69 29.13 18.82 -4.38
CA ARG A 69 30.00 20.00 -4.52
C ARG A 69 31.22 19.95 -3.58
N ILE A 70 31.01 19.46 -2.36
CA ILE A 70 32.06 19.41 -1.33
C ILE A 70 33.12 18.38 -1.73
N CYS A 71 32.69 17.24 -2.27
CA CYS A 71 33.56 16.16 -2.73
C CYS A 71 33.91 16.26 -4.22
N ALA A 72 33.75 17.43 -4.84
CA ALA A 72 33.98 17.63 -6.27
C ALA A 72 35.42 17.29 -6.70
N ASN A 73 36.40 17.42 -5.81
CA ASN A 73 37.78 17.04 -6.09
C ASN A 73 37.93 15.53 -6.32
N CYS A 74 37.22 14.71 -5.53
CA CYS A 74 37.20 13.27 -5.75
C CYS A 74 36.46 12.91 -7.05
N ALA A 75 35.36 13.62 -7.36
CA ALA A 75 34.66 13.44 -8.64
C ALA A 75 35.59 13.76 -9.84
N LYS A 76 36.33 14.87 -9.79
CA LYS A 76 37.31 15.24 -10.82
C LYS A 76 38.47 14.25 -10.93
N LEU A 77 38.93 13.70 -9.81
CA LEU A 77 39.97 12.66 -9.81
C LEU A 77 39.50 11.43 -10.61
N ARG A 78 38.20 11.09 -10.54
CA ARG A 78 37.60 9.95 -11.23
C ARG A 78 37.31 10.17 -12.72
N GLU A 79 37.36 11.41 -13.22
CA GLU A 79 37.25 11.67 -14.67
C GLU A 79 38.41 11.04 -15.46
N ASN A 80 39.57 10.89 -14.81
CA ASN A 80 40.75 10.26 -15.38
C ASN A 80 40.83 8.79 -14.95
N ALA A 81 40.58 7.86 -15.86
CA ALA A 81 40.58 6.42 -15.60
C ALA A 81 41.90 5.88 -15.02
N SER A 82 43.03 6.56 -15.28
CA SER A 82 44.35 6.22 -14.73
C SER A 82 44.50 6.47 -13.22
N ASN A 83 43.56 7.18 -12.60
CA ASN A 83 43.57 7.46 -11.16
C ASN A 83 42.58 6.58 -10.38
N PHE A 84 42.15 5.45 -10.96
CA PHE A 84 41.17 4.54 -10.35
C PHE A 84 41.66 3.93 -9.02
N ASP A 85 42.95 3.61 -8.95
CA ASP A 85 43.61 2.98 -7.80
C ASP A 85 43.88 3.95 -6.64
N LYS A 86 43.83 5.27 -6.87
CA LYS A 86 44.10 6.27 -5.85
C LYS A 86 42.95 6.34 -4.85
N GLU A 87 43.25 6.38 -3.55
CA GLU A 87 42.21 6.63 -2.55
C GLU A 87 41.83 8.12 -2.51
N CYS A 88 40.54 8.41 -2.33
CA CYS A 88 40.04 9.77 -2.14
C CYS A 88 39.01 9.80 -1.02
N THR A 89 39.34 10.46 0.08
CA THR A 89 38.47 10.59 1.25
C THR A 89 37.84 11.97 1.29
N CYS A 90 36.52 12.01 1.43
CA CYS A 90 35.77 13.24 1.64
C CYS A 90 34.88 13.04 2.88
N SER A 91 34.91 13.99 3.79
CA SER A 91 34.14 13.94 5.03
C SER A 91 33.35 15.23 5.18
N ILE A 92 32.09 15.10 5.56
CA ILE A 92 31.18 16.23 5.70
C ILE A 92 30.62 16.21 7.12
N PRO A 93 30.95 17.21 7.94
CA PRO A 93 30.36 17.32 9.26
C PRO A 93 28.89 17.74 9.12
N PHE A 94 28.01 17.02 9.78
CA PHE A 94 26.60 17.39 9.93
C PHE A 94 26.21 17.35 11.40
N TYR A 95 25.17 18.11 11.73
CA TYR A 95 24.65 18.21 13.08
C TYR A 95 23.19 17.78 13.09
N LEU A 96 22.82 16.98 14.09
CA LEU A 96 21.46 16.54 14.31
C LEU A 96 20.77 17.56 15.21
N SER A 97 19.90 18.40 14.64
CA SER A 97 19.13 19.39 15.40
C SER A 97 17.92 18.74 16.06
N GLY A 98 18.09 18.28 17.31
CA GLY A 98 16.99 17.85 18.17
C GLY A 98 17.17 16.45 18.77
N LYS A 99 16.23 16.06 19.64
CA LYS A 99 16.11 14.68 20.09
C LYS A 99 15.46 13.88 18.96
N MET A 100 16.22 12.99 18.33
CA MET A 100 15.64 11.98 17.47
C MET A 100 14.69 11.12 18.30
N MET A 101 13.49 10.89 17.78
CA MET A 101 12.56 9.95 18.40
C MET A 101 13.17 8.55 18.35
N VAL A 102 12.96 7.74 19.39
CA VAL A 102 13.47 6.37 19.44
C VAL A 102 12.78 5.56 18.33
N GLY A 103 13.54 5.19 17.32
CA GLY A 103 13.12 4.46 16.13
C GLY A 103 14.33 3.91 15.38
N GLU A 104 14.09 3.16 14.31
CA GLU A 104 15.14 2.64 13.45
C GLU A 104 15.65 3.73 12.50
N ILE A 105 16.98 3.88 12.40
CA ILE A 105 17.61 4.80 11.45
C ILE A 105 17.71 4.06 10.12
N GLN A 106 17.04 4.57 9.09
CA GLN A 106 17.12 4.02 7.74
C GLN A 106 18.01 4.92 6.87
N GLU A 107 19.13 4.38 6.38
CA GLU A 107 19.98 5.03 5.38
C GLU A 107 19.43 4.69 3.99
N THR A 108 19.21 5.70 3.13
CA THR A 108 18.66 5.55 1.77
C THR A 108 19.61 6.13 0.73
#